data_AF-A0A818B2Z2-F1
#
_entry.id   AF-A0A818B2Z2-F1
#
_cell.length_a   1.000
_cell.length_b   1.000
_cell.length_c   1.000
_cell.angle_alpha   90.00
_cell.angle_beta   90.00
_cell.angle_gamma   90.00
#
_symmetry.space_group_name_H-M   'P 1'
#
loop_
_entity.id
_entity.type
_entity.pdbx_description
1 polymer ?
#
loop_
_entity_poly.entity_id
_entity_poly.type
_entity_poly.pdbx_seq_one_letter_code
_entity_poly.pdbx_strand_id
1 'polypeptide(L)'
;MLLQCDFYYYSFEFRHATRQYFVGGTVSKFSPNTTVPSDLRKARFRYRPIPGTCFHCSYCFDRLASVRLKIASFSHTELDIPKFHDQNHIIDRFRNGKDLFDRATEPLRRTYANETDLPLLVKLKREHFMYMLNRSSLNAGFRDA
;
A
#
# COMPACT_ATOMS: atom_id res chain seq x y z
N MET A 1 -12.61 18.53 3.28
CA MET A 1 -13.01 17.10 3.37
C MET A 1 -11.77 16.23 3.41
N LEU A 2 -11.82 15.11 4.13
CA LEU A 2 -10.73 14.13 4.18
C LEU A 2 -11.05 12.96 3.25
N LEU A 3 -10.20 12.71 2.26
CA LEU A 3 -10.29 11.57 1.37
C LEU A 3 -9.60 10.38 2.02
N GLN A 4 -10.28 9.24 2.01
CA GLN A 4 -9.76 7.96 2.51
C GLN A 4 -9.66 6.95 1.37
N CYS A 5 -8.50 6.31 1.29
CA CYS A 5 -8.20 5.30 0.28
C CYS A 5 -8.43 3.90 0.82
N ASP A 6 -8.87 2.98 -0.02
CA ASP A 6 -8.81 1.56 0.33
C ASP A 6 -7.35 1.13 0.48
N PHE A 7 -7.05 0.45 1.60
CA PHE A 7 -5.67 0.12 1.96
C PHE A 7 -5.30 -1.31 1.55
N TYR A 8 -4.42 -1.39 0.55
CA TYR A 8 -3.74 -2.60 0.11
C TYR A 8 -2.25 -2.59 0.50
N TYR A 9 -1.68 -3.78 0.70
CA TYR A 9 -0.29 -3.89 1.13
C TYR A 9 0.66 -4.35 0.03
N TYR A 10 0.51 -5.55 -0.53
CA TYR A 10 1.45 -6.11 -1.53
C TYR A 10 0.91 -6.17 -2.96
N SER A 11 -0.42 -6.28 -3.08
CA SER A 11 -1.18 -6.35 -4.31
C SER A 11 -2.63 -6.01 -3.98
N PHE A 12 -3.49 -5.87 -4.99
CA PHE A 12 -4.93 -5.73 -4.78
C PHE A 12 -5.59 -6.99 -4.20
N GLU A 13 -4.83 -8.08 -4.00
CA GLU A 13 -5.29 -9.26 -3.27
C GLU A 13 -5.13 -9.10 -1.75
N PHE A 14 -4.34 -8.16 -1.24
CA PHE A 14 -4.04 -8.07 0.19
C PHE A 14 -4.56 -6.77 0.79
N ARG A 15 -5.84 -6.78 1.20
CA ARG A 15 -6.45 -5.66 1.91
C ARG A 15 -6.09 -5.71 3.39
N HIS A 16 -5.73 -4.57 3.96
CA HIS A 16 -5.33 -4.51 5.36
C HIS A 16 -6.52 -4.81 6.28
N ALA A 17 -6.41 -5.87 7.09
CA ALA A 17 -7.55 -6.42 7.85
C ALA A 17 -8.07 -5.45 8.92
N THR A 18 -7.17 -4.88 9.72
CA THR A 18 -7.53 -3.98 10.85
C THR A 18 -7.64 -2.50 10.47
N ARG A 19 -7.18 -2.12 9.28
CA ARG A 19 -7.10 -0.73 8.83
C ARG A 19 -7.53 -0.64 7.38
N GLN A 20 -8.82 -0.84 7.16
CA GLN A 20 -9.39 -0.91 5.81
C GLN A 20 -9.18 0.38 5.00
N TYR A 21 -9.01 1.52 5.69
CA TYR A 21 -8.80 2.83 5.08
C TYR A 21 -7.45 3.46 5.45
N PHE A 22 -6.74 3.95 4.44
CA PHE A 22 -5.56 4.79 4.56
C PHE A 22 -5.93 6.27 4.43
N VAL A 23 -5.18 7.14 5.10
CA VAL A 23 -5.37 8.60 5.00
C VAL A 23 -4.83 9.04 3.64
N GLY A 24 -5.70 9.43 2.73
CA GLY A 24 -5.32 9.90 1.39
C GLY A 24 -4.92 11.37 1.40
N GLY A 25 -5.87 12.24 1.08
CA GLY A 25 -5.65 13.68 0.93
C GLY A 25 -6.72 14.53 1.60
N THR A 26 -6.42 15.80 1.86
CA THR A 26 -7.42 16.77 2.32
C THR A 26 -7.74 17.72 1.18
N VAL A 27 -9.02 17.81 0.82
CA VAL A 27 -9.50 18.78 -0.17
C VAL A 27 -10.14 19.95 0.57
N SER A 28 -9.69 21.15 0.25
CA SER A 28 -10.22 22.40 0.78
C SER A 28 -10.33 23.43 -0.33
N LYS A 29 -11.27 24.36 -0.20
CA LYS A 29 -11.28 25.55 -1.06
C LYS A 29 -10.01 26.35 -0.77
N PHE A 30 -9.29 26.72 -1.81
CA PHE A 30 -8.12 27.57 -1.71
C PHE A 30 -8.55 29.03 -1.57
N SER A 31 -7.99 29.72 -0.59
CA SER A 31 -8.05 31.16 -0.43
C SER A 31 -6.63 31.67 -0.14
N PRO A 32 -6.11 32.61 -0.94
CA PRO A 32 -4.80 33.23 -0.68
C PRO A 32 -4.70 33.72 0.76
N ASN A 33 -3.53 33.56 1.39
CA ASN A 33 -3.21 34.00 2.76
C ASN A 33 -4.06 33.41 3.89
N THR A 34 -5.02 32.53 3.60
CA THR A 34 -5.88 31.86 4.60
C THR A 34 -5.68 30.35 4.57
N THR A 35 -5.49 29.78 3.38
CA THR A 35 -5.29 28.34 3.21
C THR A 35 -3.82 27.99 3.30
N VAL A 36 -3.35 27.67 4.51
CA VAL A 36 -1.98 27.22 4.74
C VAL A 36 -1.92 25.67 4.69
N PRO A 37 -1.11 25.06 3.81
CA PRO A 37 -1.06 23.59 3.67
C PRO A 37 -0.71 22.83 4.96
N SER A 38 0.16 23.40 5.81
CA SER A 38 0.52 22.80 7.11
C SER A 38 -0.68 22.69 8.03
N ASP A 39 -1.56 23.70 8.04
CA ASP A 39 -2.71 23.75 8.93
C ASP A 39 -3.77 22.76 8.47
N LEU A 40 -4.00 22.66 7.16
CA LEU A 40 -4.84 21.61 6.57
C LEU A 40 -4.33 20.21 6.97
N ARG A 41 -3.01 19.98 6.90
CA ARG A 41 -2.41 18.68 7.27
C ARG A 41 -2.59 18.37 8.75
N LYS A 42 -2.38 19.34 9.64
CA LYS A 42 -2.56 19.18 11.10
C LYS A 42 -4.02 18.95 11.46
N ALA A 43 -4.94 19.69 10.83
CA ALA A 43 -6.37 19.61 11.07
C ALA A 43 -7.07 18.47 10.31
N ARG A 44 -6.35 17.63 9.55
CA ARG A 44 -6.93 16.64 8.62
C ARG A 44 -8.03 15.76 9.21
N PHE A 45 -7.90 15.36 10.48
CA PHE A 45 -8.88 14.51 11.18
C PHE A 45 -10.12 15.27 11.68
N ARG A 46 -10.14 16.60 11.59
CA ARG A 46 -11.33 17.43 11.89
C ARG A 46 -12.30 17.47 10.71
N TYR A 47 -11.86 17.11 9.50
CA TYR A 47 -12.73 17.05 8.34
C TYR A 47 -13.50 15.74 8.28
N ARG A 48 -14.76 15.80 7.82
CA ARG A 48 -15.55 14.61 7.52
C ARG A 48 -14.78 13.69 6.54
N PRO A 49 -14.57 12.41 6.89
CA PRO A 49 -13.96 11.44 6.00
C PRO A 49 -14.91 11.01 4.89
N ILE A 50 -14.36 10.77 3.70
CA ILE A 50 -15.04 10.18 2.55
C ILE A 50 -14.24 8.93 2.13
N PRO A 51 -14.72 7.72 2.45
CA PRO A 51 -14.05 6.47 2.11
C PRO A 51 -14.18 6.12 0.62
N GLY A 52 -13.35 5.19 0.14
CA GLY A 52 -13.41 4.65 -1.22
C GLY A 52 -13.07 5.67 -2.32
N THR A 53 -12.31 6.70 -1.98
CA THR A 53 -12.01 7.82 -2.91
C THR A 53 -10.71 7.62 -3.69
N CYS A 54 -9.90 6.65 -3.28
CA CYS A 54 -8.60 6.37 -3.86
C CYS A 54 -8.14 4.97 -3.48
N PHE A 55 -7.03 4.53 -4.10
CA PHE A 55 -6.34 3.30 -3.75
C PHE A 55 -5.00 3.67 -3.11
N HIS A 56 -4.68 3.05 -1.98
CA HIS A 56 -3.34 3.09 -1.41
C HIS A 56 -2.74 1.71 -1.46
N CYS A 57 -1.56 1.56 -2.08
CA CYS A 57 -0.79 0.34 -1.97
C CYS A 57 0.60 0.62 -1.43
N SER A 58 0.96 -0.01 -0.30
CA SER A 58 2.24 0.27 0.35
C SER A 58 3.44 -0.34 -0.38
N TYR A 59 3.30 -1.55 -0.91
CA TYR A 59 4.39 -2.34 -1.47
C TYR A 59 4.00 -3.05 -2.78
N CYS A 60 3.15 -2.43 -3.60
CA CYS A 60 2.81 -2.95 -4.94
C CYS A 60 3.95 -2.74 -5.95
N PHE A 61 5.10 -3.38 -5.72
CA PHE A 61 6.26 -3.32 -6.62
C PHE A 61 6.45 -4.63 -7.39
N ASP A 62 6.94 -4.52 -8.61
CA ASP A 62 7.31 -5.65 -9.46
C ASP A 62 8.77 -6.08 -9.29
N ARG A 63 9.53 -5.42 -8.40
CA ARG A 63 10.95 -5.70 -8.16
C ARG A 63 11.28 -5.75 -6.67
N LEU A 64 12.11 -6.71 -6.26
CA LEU A 64 12.70 -6.79 -4.92
C LEU A 64 13.56 -5.57 -4.62
N ALA A 65 14.32 -5.08 -5.62
CA ALA A 65 15.13 -3.89 -5.46
C ALA A 65 14.28 -2.67 -5.02
N SER A 66 13.07 -2.50 -5.56
CA SER A 66 12.16 -1.42 -5.17
C SER A 66 11.63 -1.58 -3.74
N VAL A 67 11.43 -2.81 -3.28
CA VAL A 67 11.04 -3.09 -1.89
C VAL A 67 12.18 -2.68 -0.95
N ARG A 68 13.41 -3.14 -1.23
CA ARG A 68 14.61 -2.83 -0.44
C ARG A 68 14.89 -1.33 -0.40
N LEU A 69 14.79 -0.66 -1.55
CA LEU A 69 14.96 0.79 -1.64
C LEU A 69 13.93 1.54 -0.76
N LYS A 70 12.68 1.05 -0.72
CA LYS A 70 11.67 1.63 0.16
C LYS A 70 11.99 1.41 1.64
N ILE A 71 12.43 0.21 2.02
CA ILE A 71 12.84 -0.10 3.39
C ILE A 71 14.00 0.81 3.82
N ALA A 72 15.00 0.99 2.95
CA ALA A 72 16.15 1.86 3.20
C ALA A 72 15.85 3.37 3.11
N SER A 73 14.61 3.76 2.84
CA SER A 73 14.24 5.17 2.77
C SER A 73 14.21 5.80 4.16
N PHE A 74 14.48 7.11 4.24
CA PHE A 74 14.51 7.87 5.50
C PHE A 74 13.24 7.74 6.37
N SER A 75 12.11 7.31 5.79
CA SER A 75 10.84 7.14 6.49
C SER A 75 10.74 5.81 7.26
N HIS A 76 11.73 4.93 7.11
CA HIS A 76 11.74 3.56 7.64
C HIS A 76 13.11 3.17 8.22
N THR A 77 13.92 4.14 8.65
CA THR A 77 15.28 3.89 9.17
C THR A 77 15.33 2.88 10.32
N GLU A 78 14.28 2.83 11.14
CA GLU A 78 14.13 1.87 12.24
C GLU A 78 13.87 0.43 11.77
N LEU A 79 13.44 0.27 10.51
CA LEU A 79 13.16 -1.01 9.86
C LEU A 79 14.24 -1.36 8.84
N ASP A 80 15.28 -0.55 8.69
CA ASP A 80 16.38 -0.79 7.76
C ASP A 80 17.40 -1.77 8.35
N ILE A 81 16.99 -3.03 8.51
CA ILE A 81 17.81 -4.09 9.10
C ILE A 81 17.92 -5.31 8.16
N PRO A 82 19.03 -6.08 8.20
CA PRO A 82 19.31 -7.16 7.23
C PRO A 82 18.15 -8.16 7.05
N LYS A 83 17.44 -8.49 8.14
CA LYS A 83 16.29 -9.39 8.12
C LYS A 83 15.21 -8.98 7.11
N PHE A 84 14.89 -7.69 7.04
CA PHE A 84 13.82 -7.19 6.18
C PHE A 84 14.28 -6.96 4.73
N HIS A 85 15.58 -7.05 4.46
CA HIS A 85 16.16 -7.07 3.11
C HIS A 85 16.35 -8.48 2.54
N ASP A 86 16.26 -9.52 3.37
CA ASP A 86 16.42 -10.89 2.93
C ASP A 86 15.38 -11.25 1.86
N GLN A 87 15.84 -11.86 0.76
CA GLN A 87 15.00 -12.19 -0.38
C GLN A 87 13.91 -13.20 -0.01
N ASN A 88 14.29 -14.25 0.72
CA ASN A 88 13.36 -15.33 1.06
C ASN A 88 12.29 -14.82 2.03
N HIS A 89 12.68 -13.97 2.99
CA HIS A 89 11.74 -13.25 3.85
C HIS A 89 10.76 -12.43 3.01
N ILE A 90 11.23 -11.52 2.15
CA ILE A 90 10.34 -10.68 1.33
C ILE A 90 9.38 -11.53 0.48
N ILE A 91 9.88 -12.57 -0.19
CA ILE A 91 9.06 -13.46 -1.03
C ILE A 91 8.00 -14.18 -0.18
N ASP A 92 8.36 -14.73 0.98
CA ASP A 92 7.40 -15.36 1.90
C ASP A 92 6.30 -14.39 2.33
N ARG A 93 6.67 -13.16 2.70
CA ARG A 93 5.71 -12.13 3.15
C ARG A 93 4.74 -11.74 2.06
N PHE A 94 5.23 -11.49 0.84
CA PHE A 94 4.39 -11.10 -0.29
C PHE A 94 3.46 -12.22 -0.76
N ARG A 95 3.95 -13.46 -0.80
CA ARG A 95 3.15 -14.62 -1.20
C ARG A 95 2.04 -14.92 -0.21
N ASN A 96 2.38 -14.87 1.08
CA ASN A 96 1.51 -15.36 2.15
C ASN A 96 0.76 -14.24 2.88
N GLY A 97 0.90 -12.98 2.44
CA GLY A 97 0.21 -11.85 3.04
C GLY A 97 0.64 -11.54 4.47
N LYS A 98 1.82 -11.98 4.92
CA LYS A 98 2.30 -11.72 6.29
C LYS A 98 2.86 -10.29 6.39
N ASP A 99 2.83 -9.65 7.57
CA ASP A 99 3.47 -8.33 7.73
C ASP A 99 4.97 -8.41 7.42
N LEU A 100 5.45 -7.42 6.66
CA LEU A 100 6.84 -7.35 6.20
C LEU A 100 7.83 -7.21 7.36
N PHE A 101 7.37 -6.62 8.45
CA PHE A 101 8.19 -6.19 9.58
C PHE A 101 7.87 -6.95 10.88
N ASP A 102 7.13 -8.06 10.81
CA ASP A 102 6.77 -8.90 11.96
C ASP A 102 6.04 -8.17 13.10
N ARG A 103 5.29 -7.10 12.79
CA ARG A 103 4.53 -6.33 13.79
C ARG A 103 3.12 -6.87 14.01
N ALA A 104 2.54 -7.47 12.98
CA ALA A 104 1.21 -8.07 13.05
C ALA A 104 1.33 -9.58 13.28
N THR A 105 0.50 -10.11 14.19
CA THR A 105 0.40 -11.54 14.46
C THR A 105 -0.44 -12.27 13.41
N GLU A 106 -1.41 -11.57 12.82
CA GLU A 106 -2.32 -12.12 11.81
C GLU A 106 -1.91 -11.70 10.39
N PRO A 107 -2.04 -12.60 9.38
CA PRO A 107 -1.83 -12.25 7.99
C PRO A 107 -2.89 -11.25 7.50
N LEU A 108 -2.52 -10.50 6.47
CA LEU A 108 -3.41 -9.62 5.73
C LEU A 108 -4.55 -10.43 5.11
N ARG A 109 -5.73 -9.83 5.05
CA ARG A 109 -6.90 -10.47 4.46
C ARG A 109 -6.70 -10.57 2.96
N ARG A 110 -6.70 -11.81 2.45
CA ARG A 110 -6.72 -12.06 1.01
C ARG A 110 -8.12 -11.76 0.47
N THR A 111 -8.24 -10.86 -0.50
CA THR A 111 -9.49 -10.52 -1.17
C THR A 111 -9.62 -11.32 -2.46
N TYR A 112 -10.84 -11.77 -2.76
CA TYR A 112 -11.15 -12.42 -4.03
C TYR A 112 -11.40 -11.39 -5.13
N ALA A 113 -11.22 -11.81 -6.39
CA ALA A 113 -11.27 -10.92 -7.56
C ALA A 113 -12.62 -10.18 -7.73
N ASN A 114 -13.70 -10.73 -7.19
CA ASN A 114 -15.04 -10.12 -7.17
C ASN A 114 -15.27 -9.13 -6.02
N GLU A 115 -14.39 -9.09 -5.01
CA GLU A 115 -14.49 -8.19 -3.84
C GLU A 115 -13.68 -6.90 -4.00
N THR A 116 -12.89 -6.78 -5.07
CA THR A 116 -11.89 -5.72 -5.19
C THR A 116 -12.15 -4.87 -6.42
N ASP A 117 -12.50 -3.62 -6.19
CA ASP A 117 -12.37 -2.62 -7.23
C ASP A 117 -10.90 -2.40 -7.56
N LEU A 118 -10.58 -2.34 -8.85
CA LEU A 118 -9.22 -2.19 -9.35
C LEU A 118 -9.07 -0.83 -10.03
N PRO A 119 -7.89 -0.18 -9.94
CA PRO A 119 -7.61 0.98 -10.77
C PRO A 119 -7.83 0.68 -12.25
N LEU A 120 -8.43 1.62 -12.99
CA LEU A 120 -8.78 1.43 -14.40
C LEU A 120 -7.57 0.96 -15.24
N LEU A 121 -6.40 1.55 -15.01
CA LEU A 121 -5.19 1.17 -15.73
C LEU A 121 -4.78 -0.29 -15.47
N VAL A 122 -4.96 -0.79 -14.25
CA VAL A 122 -4.69 -2.18 -13.89
C VAL A 122 -5.75 -3.11 -14.51
N LYS A 123 -7.02 -2.68 -14.55
CA LYS A 123 -8.10 -3.41 -15.25
C LYS A 123 -7.81 -3.56 -16.74
N LEU A 124 -7.33 -2.50 -17.40
CA LEU A 124 -7.09 -2.47 -18.85
C LEU A 124 -5.77 -3.14 -19.26
N LYS A 125 -4.74 -3.11 -18.40
CA LYS A 125 -3.40 -3.66 -18.71
C LYS A 125 -3.03 -4.80 -17.75
N ARG A 126 -3.94 -5.76 -17.55
CA ARG A 126 -3.77 -6.83 -16.55
C ARG A 126 -2.45 -7.56 -16.69
N GLU A 127 -2.07 -7.95 -17.90
CA GLU A 127 -0.82 -8.67 -18.19
C GLU A 127 0.42 -7.91 -17.69
N HIS A 128 0.45 -6.59 -17.89
CA HIS A 128 1.55 -5.75 -17.44
C HIS A 128 1.59 -5.63 -15.90
N PHE A 129 0.42 -5.66 -15.26
CA PHE A 129 0.24 -5.47 -13.82
C PHE A 129 -0.10 -6.78 -13.08
N MET A 130 0.26 -7.95 -13.61
CA MET A 130 -0.07 -9.23 -12.97
C MET A 130 0.45 -9.33 -11.54
N TYR A 131 1.61 -8.73 -11.23
CA TYR A 131 2.15 -8.65 -9.87
C TYR A 131 1.26 -7.86 -8.89
N MET A 132 0.41 -6.94 -9.38
CA MET A 132 -0.59 -6.24 -8.56
C MET A 132 -1.88 -7.05 -8.38
N LEU A 133 -2.03 -8.18 -9.06
CA LEU A 133 -3.25 -8.99 -9.10
C LEU A 133 -3.06 -10.42 -8.60
N ASN A 134 -1.85 -10.96 -8.68
CA ASN A 134 -1.52 -12.31 -8.27
C ASN A 134 -0.06 -12.39 -7.77
N ARG A 135 0.11 -12.65 -6.48
CA ARG A 135 1.41 -12.87 -5.81
C ARG A 135 1.74 -14.34 -5.54
N SER A 136 0.96 -15.29 -6.05
CA SER A 136 1.09 -16.72 -5.74
C SER A 136 2.22 -17.44 -6.50
N SER A 137 2.92 -16.80 -7.45
CA SER A 137 4.07 -17.41 -8.16
C SER A 137 5.27 -17.56 -7.22
N LEU A 138 6.14 -18.55 -7.45
CA LEU A 138 7.26 -18.89 -6.54
C LEU A 138 8.11 -17.67 -6.13
N ASN A 139 8.29 -16.73 -7.04
CA ASN A 139 9.02 -15.47 -6.83
C ASN A 139 8.13 -14.27 -6.47
N ALA A 140 6.89 -14.50 -6.00
CA ALA A 140 5.90 -13.48 -5.65
C ALA A 140 5.58 -12.45 -6.76
N GLY A 141 5.81 -12.79 -8.02
CA GLY A 141 5.62 -11.89 -9.17
C GLY A 141 6.71 -10.81 -9.29
N PHE A 142 7.84 -10.94 -8.60
CA PHE A 142 9.00 -10.08 -8.80
C PHE A 142 9.74 -10.45 -10.09
N ARG A 143 10.28 -9.45 -10.79
CA ARG A 143 10.99 -9.62 -12.06
C ARG A 143 12.50 -9.84 -11.91
N ASP A 144 13.04 -9.56 -10.72
CA ASP A 144 14.46 -9.56 -10.37
C ASP A 144 14.77 -10.49 -9.18
N ALA A 145 13.94 -11.52 -9.00
CA ALA A 145 13.99 -12.47 -7.90
C ALA A 145 14.39 -13.86 -8.38
#